data_AF-A0A6P0K7K2-F1
#
_entry.id   AF-A0A6P0K7K2-F1
#
_cell.length_a   1.000
_cell.length_b   1.000
_cell.length_c   1.000
_cell.angle_alpha   90.00
_cell.angle_beta   90.00
_cell.angle_gamma   90.00
#
_symmetry.space_group_name_H-M   'P 1'
#
loop_
_entity.id
_entity.type
_entity.pdbx_description
1 polymer ?
#
loop_
_entity_poly.entity_id
_entity_poly.type
_entity_poly.pdbx_seq_one_letter_code
_entity_poly.pdbx_strand_id
1 'polypeptide(L)'
;TVVENPDNDTTVVENPDNDTTVVENPDNDTTVVENPDNDTTVVENPDNDTTVAENPDNDTTVAENPEQIQLPEPEQPEQIQKPEQPPSEPILDTTESIPPEISSESPVSESPVSESPVSESPVSESPVSESPVSESPASEPTETTSATAQGLATEGEAQPSAEETENNSPIEIERFFIETEEQFTREYESYLGLEETQIVSINQARDVLRQVEGLPGMKSALIYARFVSPEGEQEETSDKENHELELLVVTSSEQPIRKKTGIKRKQVLKVAREFRSTVTNRVNIGGYISSSKQLRKLLVEPMEGILQQRGIQNLIFSMDGGLRSVAVAALFDGEQFLIEQYSISLIPSLSLTNTRYRDIKDSRVLAMGAEKFTDKRHKSLPAVPLELSMITEQFWQGKSFIDDDFTRNNLQYQRRAQPFEIIHLATHADFRPGTPNNSYIQLWDTKLTLNELPNMSWNRPKVDLLVLSACRTALGNEEAELGFSGLAVKAGVKSSMGSLWYVSDEATLGLMAKFYQQLNSTGLKAEAIRKAQLAMLNGEVKLNNGQLSIDDVTLTLPPEISQPGKRQMRHPYYWAGFTLVGNPW
;
A
#
# COMPACT_ATOMS: atom_id res chain seq x y z
N THR A 1 -1.38 -32.94 -16.46
CA THR A 1 -0.79 -34.30 -16.55
C THR A 1 0.73 -34.17 -16.68
N VAL A 2 1.52 -35.22 -16.50
CA VAL A 2 2.96 -35.22 -16.88
C VAL A 2 3.13 -36.10 -18.11
N VAL A 3 3.88 -35.63 -19.10
CA VAL A 3 4.26 -36.40 -20.29
C VAL A 3 5.78 -36.37 -20.41
N GLU A 4 6.41 -37.52 -20.18
CA GLU A 4 7.84 -37.74 -20.38
C GLU A 4 8.07 -38.14 -21.84
N ASN A 5 9.08 -37.53 -22.49
CA ASN A 5 9.58 -37.88 -23.83
C ASN A 5 8.53 -37.91 -24.98
N PRO A 6 7.98 -36.76 -25.42
CA PRO A 6 7.12 -36.69 -26.61
C PRO A 6 7.92 -36.66 -27.93
N ASP A 7 7.69 -37.65 -28.81
CA ASP A 7 8.40 -37.85 -30.10
C ASP A 7 8.14 -36.78 -31.21
N ASN A 8 7.56 -35.60 -30.94
CA ASN A 8 7.26 -34.59 -31.99
C ASN A 8 7.32 -33.13 -31.52
N ASP A 9 7.64 -32.24 -32.47
CA ASP A 9 7.67 -30.78 -32.36
C ASP A 9 6.45 -30.26 -31.57
N THR A 10 6.70 -29.59 -30.44
CA THR A 10 5.65 -29.20 -29.48
C THR A 10 5.61 -27.68 -29.31
N THR A 11 4.47 -27.06 -29.63
CA THR A 11 4.22 -25.64 -29.33
C THR A 11 3.65 -25.51 -27.93
N VAL A 12 4.41 -24.90 -27.02
CA VAL A 12 3.92 -24.53 -25.69
C VAL A 12 3.14 -23.22 -25.80
N VAL A 13 1.88 -23.23 -25.36
CA VAL A 13 1.04 -22.03 -25.26
C VAL A 13 0.90 -21.67 -23.78
N GLU A 14 1.46 -20.54 -23.39
CA GLU A 14 1.31 -20.02 -22.03
C GLU A 14 -0.11 -19.43 -21.84
N ASN A 15 -0.70 -19.68 -20.66
CA ASN A 15 -2.07 -19.30 -20.24
C ASN A 15 -3.26 -19.98 -20.94
N PRO A 16 -3.49 -21.30 -20.74
CA PRO A 16 -4.83 -21.89 -20.88
C PRO A 16 -5.71 -21.58 -19.67
N ASP A 17 -7.03 -21.40 -19.87
CA ASP A 17 -8.00 -21.07 -18.80
C ASP A 17 -8.27 -22.22 -17.78
N ASN A 18 -7.59 -23.38 -17.88
CA ASN A 18 -7.70 -24.53 -16.95
C ASN A 18 -6.45 -25.44 -17.00
N ASP A 19 -6.27 -26.29 -15.97
CA ASP A 19 -5.17 -27.24 -15.70
C ASP A 19 -4.31 -27.70 -16.90
N THR A 20 -3.02 -27.33 -16.88
CA THR A 20 -2.04 -27.63 -17.94
C THR A 20 -1.23 -28.91 -17.69
N THR A 21 -0.51 -29.35 -18.72
CA THR A 21 0.40 -30.51 -18.71
C THR A 21 1.85 -30.06 -18.67
N VAL A 22 2.66 -30.69 -17.81
CA VAL A 22 4.12 -30.50 -17.76
C VAL A 22 4.77 -31.51 -18.71
N VAL A 23 5.76 -31.05 -19.48
CA VAL A 23 6.53 -31.86 -20.43
C VAL A 23 7.99 -31.86 -20.00
N GLU A 24 8.59 -33.04 -19.92
CA GLU A 24 10.01 -33.22 -19.58
C GLU A 24 10.71 -33.92 -20.77
N ASN A 25 11.89 -33.41 -21.15
CA ASN A 25 12.76 -33.87 -22.25
C ASN A 25 12.05 -34.02 -23.62
N PRO A 26 11.72 -32.91 -24.32
CA PRO A 26 11.31 -32.97 -25.72
C PRO A 26 12.51 -33.21 -26.65
N ASP A 27 12.38 -34.11 -27.62
CA ASP A 27 13.47 -34.53 -28.52
C ASP A 27 13.76 -33.58 -29.70
N ASN A 28 13.04 -32.45 -29.86
CA ASN A 28 13.13 -31.51 -31.01
C ASN A 28 12.79 -30.04 -30.65
N ASP A 29 13.12 -29.12 -31.58
CA ASP A 29 12.97 -27.66 -31.51
C ASP A 29 11.71 -27.14 -30.80
N THR A 30 11.88 -26.14 -29.91
CA THR A 30 10.80 -25.52 -29.13
C THR A 30 10.74 -24.00 -29.34
N THR A 31 9.54 -23.45 -29.44
CA THR A 31 9.28 -22.00 -29.61
C THR A 31 8.49 -21.45 -28.41
N VAL A 32 8.92 -20.31 -27.86
CA VAL A 32 8.35 -19.65 -26.66
C VAL A 32 7.92 -18.21 -27.02
N VAL A 33 6.86 -17.69 -26.38
CA VAL A 33 6.31 -16.34 -26.60
C VAL A 33 5.93 -15.70 -25.27
N GLU A 34 6.62 -14.63 -24.86
CA GLU A 34 6.54 -14.08 -23.49
C GLU A 34 5.64 -12.84 -23.30
N ASN A 35 4.92 -12.77 -22.17
CA ASN A 35 4.51 -11.55 -21.43
C ASN A 35 3.69 -11.94 -20.17
N PRO A 36 4.28 -11.96 -18.95
CA PRO A 36 3.57 -12.46 -17.76
C PRO A 36 2.99 -11.35 -16.86
N ASP A 37 1.92 -11.71 -16.12
CA ASP A 37 1.33 -10.87 -15.08
C ASP A 37 1.54 -11.44 -13.64
N ASN A 38 2.24 -12.58 -13.48
CA ASN A 38 2.82 -13.12 -12.22
C ASN A 38 3.85 -14.24 -12.52
N ASP A 39 4.72 -14.55 -11.54
CA ASP A 39 5.89 -15.44 -11.66
C ASP A 39 5.58 -16.91 -12.00
N THR A 40 6.36 -17.50 -12.92
CA THR A 40 6.63 -18.95 -13.05
C THR A 40 7.93 -19.17 -13.84
N THR A 41 8.75 -20.16 -13.46
CA THR A 41 9.93 -20.63 -14.23
C THR A 41 10.17 -22.12 -13.97
N VAL A 42 10.45 -22.90 -15.03
CA VAL A 42 11.52 -23.92 -15.17
C VAL A 42 11.55 -24.37 -16.64
N VAL A 43 12.74 -24.40 -17.25
CA VAL A 43 13.13 -25.39 -18.29
C VAL A 43 14.57 -25.80 -17.96
N GLU A 44 14.85 -27.11 -17.89
CA GLU A 44 16.21 -27.65 -17.78
C GLU A 44 16.51 -28.52 -19.02
N ASN A 45 17.69 -28.34 -19.62
CA ASN A 45 18.27 -29.12 -20.73
C ASN A 45 17.36 -29.42 -21.96
N PRO A 46 17.10 -28.45 -22.85
CA PRO A 46 16.76 -28.75 -24.25
C PRO A 46 18.02 -29.18 -25.04
N ASP A 47 17.91 -30.23 -25.87
CA ASP A 47 19.06 -30.84 -26.55
C ASP A 47 19.43 -30.22 -27.92
N ASN A 48 18.68 -29.23 -28.45
CA ASN A 48 19.12 -28.32 -29.55
C ASN A 48 18.23 -27.07 -29.77
N ASP A 49 18.74 -26.15 -30.61
CA ASP A 49 18.19 -24.88 -31.13
C ASP A 49 16.83 -24.38 -30.57
N THR A 50 16.91 -23.54 -29.53
CA THR A 50 15.79 -22.70 -29.09
C THR A 50 15.79 -21.37 -29.84
N THR A 51 14.69 -21.02 -30.51
CA THR A 51 14.53 -19.72 -31.17
C THR A 51 13.67 -18.77 -30.36
N VAL A 52 14.28 -17.69 -29.86
CA VAL A 52 13.59 -16.57 -29.19
C VAL A 52 13.30 -15.47 -30.21
N ALA A 53 12.05 -15.02 -30.31
CA ALA A 53 11.64 -13.97 -31.23
C ALA A 53 11.56 -12.60 -30.52
N GLU A 54 12.70 -11.89 -30.45
CA GLU A 54 12.74 -10.49 -29.98
C GLU A 54 12.75 -9.49 -31.15
N ASN A 55 12.13 -8.33 -30.96
CA ASN A 55 12.22 -7.20 -31.90
C ASN A 55 12.05 -5.86 -31.15
N PRO A 56 13.07 -4.97 -31.09
CA PRO A 56 13.08 -3.78 -30.23
C PRO A 56 12.55 -2.51 -30.92
N ASP A 57 12.16 -1.52 -30.12
CA ASP A 57 11.96 -0.14 -30.59
C ASP A 57 13.31 0.59 -30.81
N ASN A 58 13.70 0.70 -32.08
CA ASN A 58 14.69 1.59 -32.71
C ASN A 58 16.22 1.34 -32.60
N ASP A 59 16.80 1.21 -33.81
CA ASP A 59 18.20 1.37 -34.30
C ASP A 59 19.36 0.52 -33.74
N THR A 60 19.98 -0.24 -34.66
CA THR A 60 21.07 -1.22 -34.46
C THR A 60 22.44 -0.62 -34.81
N THR A 61 23.54 -0.92 -34.12
CA THR A 61 24.44 -2.04 -34.46
C THR A 61 25.61 -2.20 -33.48
N VAL A 62 26.04 -3.45 -33.27
CA VAL A 62 27.34 -3.86 -32.69
C VAL A 62 27.91 -4.95 -33.61
N ALA A 63 29.24 -5.02 -33.75
CA ALA A 63 29.93 -6.02 -34.59
C ALA A 63 30.89 -6.87 -33.75
N GLU A 64 31.02 -8.16 -34.07
CA GLU A 64 31.94 -9.08 -33.37
C GLU A 64 32.99 -9.75 -34.29
N ASN A 65 34.25 -9.40 -34.02
CA ASN A 65 35.48 -10.22 -34.00
C ASN A 65 35.95 -11.06 -35.24
N PRO A 66 37.21 -11.56 -35.25
CA PRO A 66 37.97 -11.71 -36.49
C PRO A 66 38.25 -13.16 -36.92
N GLU A 67 38.31 -13.40 -38.23
CA GLU A 67 39.51 -13.93 -38.90
C GLU A 67 39.42 -13.76 -40.44
N GLN A 68 40.49 -14.10 -41.16
CA GLN A 68 40.86 -13.49 -42.44
C GLN A 68 40.16 -14.05 -43.68
N ILE A 69 39.57 -13.16 -44.51
CA ILE A 69 39.53 -13.31 -45.99
C ILE A 69 39.94 -11.95 -46.61
N GLN A 70 40.64 -11.99 -47.75
CA GLN A 70 41.44 -10.87 -48.28
C GLN A 70 40.64 -9.70 -48.88
N LEU A 71 41.21 -8.49 -48.68
CA LEU A 71 40.80 -7.18 -49.20
C LEU A 71 41.08 -6.98 -50.70
N PRO A 72 40.37 -6.04 -51.33
CA PRO A 72 40.97 -4.99 -52.15
C PRO A 72 40.99 -3.63 -51.41
N GLU A 73 41.88 -2.71 -51.83
CA GLU A 73 42.18 -1.44 -51.15
C GLU A 73 41.05 -0.38 -51.18
N PRO A 74 41.05 0.59 -50.23
CA PRO A 74 40.04 1.63 -50.12
C PRO A 74 40.39 2.91 -50.90
N GLU A 75 39.37 3.59 -51.44
CA GLU A 75 39.46 5.00 -51.83
C GLU A 75 39.14 5.95 -50.64
N GLN A 76 39.63 7.19 -50.72
CA GLN A 76 39.62 8.16 -49.62
C GLN A 76 38.26 8.85 -49.38
N PRO A 77 37.99 9.36 -48.16
CA PRO A 77 36.73 10.01 -47.83
C PRO A 77 36.65 11.48 -48.27
N GLU A 78 35.52 11.87 -48.88
CA GLU A 78 35.14 13.28 -49.05
C GLU A 78 34.42 13.85 -47.81
N GLN A 79 34.51 15.17 -47.64
CA GLN A 79 34.03 15.90 -46.47
C GLN A 79 32.54 16.23 -46.55
N ILE A 80 31.79 16.01 -45.45
CA ILE A 80 30.42 16.50 -45.32
C ILE A 80 30.43 17.87 -44.61
N GLN A 81 29.71 18.83 -45.18
CA GLN A 81 29.62 20.21 -44.69
C GLN A 81 28.55 20.40 -43.60
N LYS A 82 28.72 21.49 -42.85
CA LYS A 82 27.93 21.94 -41.70
C LYS A 82 26.56 22.54 -42.11
N PRO A 83 25.45 22.31 -41.38
CA PRO A 83 24.20 23.02 -41.61
C PRO A 83 24.22 24.47 -41.10
N GLU A 84 23.55 25.38 -41.82
CA GLU A 84 23.41 26.80 -41.48
C GLU A 84 22.15 27.10 -40.62
N GLN A 85 22.12 28.29 -40.02
CA GLN A 85 20.98 28.80 -39.24
C GLN A 85 19.83 29.29 -40.15
N PRO A 86 18.56 29.26 -39.71
CA PRO A 86 17.50 30.04 -40.32
C PRO A 86 17.61 31.54 -39.94
N PRO A 87 17.16 32.47 -40.81
CA PRO A 87 17.34 33.91 -40.62
C PRO A 87 16.26 34.58 -39.77
N SER A 88 16.62 35.70 -39.15
CA SER A 88 15.73 36.67 -38.50
C SER A 88 15.42 37.83 -39.45
N GLU A 89 14.20 38.40 -39.40
CA GLU A 89 13.84 39.84 -39.60
C GLU A 89 12.32 40.01 -39.86
N PRO A 90 11.74 41.23 -39.77
CA PRO A 90 12.16 42.42 -39.00
C PRO A 90 11.02 43.00 -38.12
N ILE A 91 11.37 44.02 -37.32
CA ILE A 91 10.41 44.88 -36.60
C ILE A 91 9.98 46.03 -37.51
N LEU A 92 8.70 46.42 -37.50
CA LEU A 92 8.27 47.74 -37.97
C LEU A 92 7.31 48.41 -36.97
N ASP A 93 7.53 49.70 -36.76
CA ASP A 93 6.83 50.58 -35.83
C ASP A 93 5.82 51.46 -36.59
N THR A 94 4.61 51.65 -36.06
CA THR A 94 3.67 52.71 -36.47
C THR A 94 2.69 53.04 -35.34
N THR A 95 2.39 54.34 -35.22
CA THR A 95 1.66 55.01 -34.13
C THR A 95 0.18 55.28 -34.43
N GLU A 96 -0.57 55.76 -33.41
CA GLU A 96 -1.94 56.33 -33.47
C GLU A 96 -3.09 55.30 -33.68
N SER A 97 -4.31 55.41 -33.13
CA SER A 97 -5.02 56.50 -32.41
C SER A 97 -6.20 55.98 -31.54
N ILE A 98 -6.87 56.88 -30.81
CA ILE A 98 -8.03 56.73 -29.88
C ILE A 98 -9.01 57.89 -30.23
N PRO A 99 -10.36 57.88 -30.05
CA PRO A 99 -11.23 57.10 -29.12
C PRO A 99 -12.56 56.62 -29.82
N PRO A 100 -13.77 56.46 -29.19
CA PRO A 100 -14.21 56.45 -27.78
C PRO A 100 -15.19 55.31 -27.35
N GLU A 101 -15.66 55.42 -26.11
CA GLU A 101 -16.64 54.61 -25.35
C GLU A 101 -17.98 54.28 -26.04
N ILE A 102 -18.57 53.12 -25.73
CA ILE A 102 -20.03 52.97 -25.57
C ILE A 102 -20.36 52.14 -24.30
N SER A 103 -21.37 52.65 -23.59
CA SER A 103 -21.96 52.26 -22.31
C SER A 103 -22.47 50.81 -22.14
N SER A 104 -22.42 50.36 -20.87
CA SER A 104 -23.40 49.54 -20.12
C SER A 104 -24.09 48.31 -20.76
N GLU A 105 -23.99 47.17 -20.08
CA GLU A 105 -25.11 46.63 -19.26
C GLU A 105 -24.62 45.55 -18.28
N SER A 106 -25.30 45.44 -17.12
CA SER A 106 -24.99 44.45 -16.07
C SER A 106 -26.15 43.47 -15.93
N PRO A 107 -25.91 42.14 -15.96
CA PRO A 107 -26.93 41.16 -15.57
C PRO A 107 -27.15 41.19 -14.05
N VAL A 108 -28.40 40.99 -13.65
CA VAL A 108 -28.89 41.18 -12.27
C VAL A 108 -28.58 39.97 -11.40
N SER A 109 -28.25 40.23 -10.13
CA SER A 109 -28.15 39.22 -9.08
C SER A 109 -29.54 38.77 -8.61
N GLU A 110 -29.92 37.51 -8.89
CA GLU A 110 -31.05 36.89 -8.20
C GLU A 110 -30.57 36.19 -6.93
N SER A 111 -31.13 36.57 -5.79
CA SER A 111 -30.92 35.91 -4.50
C SER A 111 -32.09 34.96 -4.23
N PRO A 112 -31.86 33.65 -4.00
CA PRO A 112 -32.93 32.74 -3.64
C PRO A 112 -33.48 33.07 -2.25
N VAL A 113 -34.81 32.99 -2.13
CA VAL A 113 -35.56 33.38 -0.93
C VAL A 113 -35.36 32.36 0.19
N SER A 114 -35.20 32.85 1.42
CA SER A 114 -35.13 32.04 2.63
C SER A 114 -36.51 31.55 3.07
N GLU A 115 -36.80 30.26 2.92
CA GLU A 115 -37.87 29.60 3.69
C GLU A 115 -37.27 28.81 4.85
N SER A 116 -37.81 29.01 6.05
CA SER A 116 -37.40 28.31 7.27
C SER A 116 -38.46 27.28 7.67
N PRO A 117 -38.17 25.97 7.57
CA PRO A 117 -39.05 24.96 8.15
C PRO A 117 -38.95 24.95 9.68
N VAL A 118 -40.03 24.50 10.32
CA VAL A 118 -40.31 24.70 11.75
C VAL A 118 -39.53 23.73 12.63
N SER A 119 -39.12 24.21 13.80
CA SER A 119 -38.50 23.40 14.85
C SER A 119 -39.52 22.51 15.58
N GLU A 120 -39.40 21.20 15.45
CA GLU A 120 -39.94 20.25 16.43
C GLU A 120 -38.81 19.63 17.25
N SER A 121 -39.04 19.46 18.56
CA SER A 121 -38.12 18.83 19.50
C SER A 121 -38.70 17.50 20.00
N PRO A 122 -37.88 16.51 20.36
CA PRO A 122 -38.25 15.10 20.24
C PRO A 122 -39.19 14.61 21.34
N VAL A 123 -40.07 13.67 20.97
CA VAL A 123 -40.78 12.81 21.92
C VAL A 123 -39.81 11.76 22.44
N SER A 124 -39.73 11.61 23.77
CA SER A 124 -38.86 10.65 24.45
C SER A 124 -39.58 9.34 24.69
N GLU A 125 -39.24 8.30 23.93
CA GLU A 125 -39.58 6.92 24.27
C GLU A 125 -38.34 6.18 24.81
N SER A 126 -38.47 5.63 26.02
CA SER A 126 -37.42 4.86 26.69
C SER A 126 -37.63 3.37 26.40
N PRO A 127 -36.67 2.67 25.77
CA PRO A 127 -36.76 1.22 25.62
C PRO A 127 -36.60 0.53 26.98
N VAL A 128 -37.51 -0.39 27.27
CA VAL A 128 -37.54 -1.18 28.51
C VAL A 128 -36.40 -2.20 28.51
N SER A 129 -35.73 -2.35 29.64
CA SER A 129 -34.67 -3.34 29.82
C SER A 129 -35.26 -4.74 30.07
N GLU A 130 -35.22 -5.62 29.08
CA GLU A 130 -35.44 -7.05 29.30
C GLU A 130 -34.10 -7.78 29.49
N SER A 131 -33.94 -8.41 30.65
CA SER A 131 -32.80 -9.26 30.98
C SER A 131 -33.07 -10.70 30.52
N PRO A 132 -32.23 -11.33 29.69
CA PRO A 132 -32.39 -12.75 29.37
C PRO A 132 -32.11 -13.61 30.61
N VAL A 133 -33.06 -14.49 30.92
CA VAL A 133 -32.99 -15.45 32.02
C VAL A 133 -31.98 -16.55 31.69
N SER A 134 -31.18 -16.96 32.69
CA SER A 134 -30.28 -18.10 32.57
C SER A 134 -31.07 -19.41 32.75
N GLU A 135 -31.15 -20.23 31.70
CA GLU A 135 -31.56 -21.63 31.79
C GLU A 135 -30.38 -22.55 31.43
N SER A 136 -30.00 -23.40 32.38
CA SER A 136 -29.10 -24.54 32.15
C SER A 136 -29.92 -25.82 31.95
N PRO A 137 -29.67 -26.62 30.91
CA PRO A 137 -30.07 -28.02 30.87
C PRO A 137 -28.93 -28.95 31.32
N ALA A 138 -29.30 -30.05 31.97
CA ALA A 138 -28.38 -30.98 32.61
C ALA A 138 -27.74 -31.98 31.62
N SER A 139 -26.58 -32.48 32.03
CA SER A 139 -25.91 -33.68 31.52
C SER A 139 -26.66 -34.98 31.83
N GLU A 140 -26.72 -35.94 30.90
CA GLU A 140 -26.17 -37.31 31.04
C GLU A 140 -26.29 -38.14 29.71
N PRO A 141 -25.74 -39.37 29.55
CA PRO A 141 -24.76 -39.62 28.48
C PRO A 141 -25.10 -40.75 27.48
N THR A 142 -24.35 -40.83 26.36
CA THR A 142 -24.12 -42.12 25.66
C THR A 142 -22.85 -42.19 24.78
N GLU A 143 -22.07 -43.25 25.03
CA GLU A 143 -21.28 -44.10 24.11
C GLU A 143 -20.58 -43.55 22.85
N THR A 144 -19.25 -43.40 22.97
CA THR A 144 -18.23 -44.20 22.27
C THR A 144 -18.55 -44.79 20.88
N THR A 145 -17.94 -44.23 19.83
CA THR A 145 -17.30 -45.06 18.78
C THR A 145 -15.90 -44.52 18.43
N SER A 146 -14.94 -45.43 18.28
CA SER A 146 -13.53 -45.14 17.97
C SER A 146 -13.30 -45.01 16.46
N ALA A 147 -12.52 -44.02 16.05
CA ALA A 147 -11.83 -44.01 14.76
C ALA A 147 -10.41 -43.47 14.93
N THR A 148 -9.42 -44.28 14.57
CA THR A 148 -8.01 -44.08 14.90
C THR A 148 -7.31 -43.13 13.94
N ALA A 149 -6.57 -42.15 14.47
CA ALA A 149 -5.53 -41.43 13.73
C ALA A 149 -4.27 -41.28 14.59
N GLN A 150 -3.37 -42.26 14.48
CA GLN A 150 -1.96 -42.09 14.81
C GLN A 150 -1.34 -41.21 13.71
N GLY A 151 -0.40 -40.29 13.97
CA GLY A 151 0.17 -39.83 15.22
C GLY A 151 1.48 -39.09 14.93
N LEU A 152 1.81 -38.06 15.71
CA LEU A 152 3.17 -37.51 15.82
C LEU A 152 3.32 -36.95 17.24
N ALA A 153 4.43 -37.28 17.89
CA ALA A 153 4.51 -37.25 19.35
C ALA A 153 4.75 -35.85 19.94
N THR A 154 4.18 -35.65 21.11
CA THR A 154 4.44 -34.55 22.03
C THR A 154 5.84 -34.66 22.66
N GLU A 155 6.57 -33.55 22.73
CA GLU A 155 7.56 -33.31 23.78
C GLU A 155 7.31 -31.94 24.43
N GLY A 156 7.32 -31.90 25.76
CA GLY A 156 7.49 -30.66 26.55
C GLY A 156 6.29 -29.74 26.72
N GLU A 157 5.34 -30.10 27.60
CA GLU A 157 4.53 -29.09 28.29
C GLU A 157 5.44 -28.26 29.22
N ALA A 158 5.82 -27.06 28.79
CA ALA A 158 6.37 -26.04 29.68
C ALA A 158 5.22 -25.25 30.30
N GLN A 159 5.02 -25.36 31.61
CA GLN A 159 4.20 -24.40 32.36
C GLN A 159 4.80 -22.99 32.21
N PRO A 160 3.98 -21.92 32.24
CA PRO A 160 4.48 -20.55 32.14
C PRO A 160 5.33 -20.22 33.37
N SER A 161 6.65 -20.23 33.21
CA SER A 161 7.58 -19.67 34.18
C SER A 161 7.43 -18.15 34.22
N ALA A 162 7.60 -17.59 35.43
CA ALA A 162 7.47 -16.16 35.67
C ALA A 162 8.40 -15.31 34.79
N GLU A 163 8.02 -14.04 34.63
CA GLU A 163 8.73 -12.99 33.88
C GLU A 163 10.25 -13.11 33.94
N GLU A 164 10.86 -13.66 32.88
CA GLU A 164 12.25 -13.34 32.58
C GLU A 164 12.31 -11.89 32.10
N THR A 165 12.61 -11.00 33.03
CA THR A 165 13.06 -9.65 32.70
C THR A 165 14.41 -9.77 32.00
N GLU A 166 14.40 -9.84 30.67
CA GLU A 166 15.59 -9.61 29.85
C GLU A 166 16.23 -8.30 30.30
N ASN A 167 17.40 -8.40 30.93
CA ASN A 167 18.15 -7.28 31.51
C ASN A 167 18.81 -6.43 30.42
N ASN A 168 18.01 -5.88 29.51
CA ASN A 168 18.46 -4.89 28.55
C ASN A 168 18.82 -3.60 29.30
N SER A 169 20.10 -3.21 29.29
CA SER A 169 20.52 -1.94 29.86
C SER A 169 19.87 -0.78 29.11
N PRO A 170 19.46 0.32 29.78
CA PRO A 170 18.95 1.51 29.09
C PRO A 170 19.89 2.03 27.99
N ILE A 171 21.21 1.86 28.17
CA ILE A 171 22.23 2.22 27.18
C ILE A 171 22.16 1.33 25.92
N GLU A 172 21.85 0.03 26.08
CA GLU A 172 21.73 -0.91 24.96
C GLU A 172 20.44 -0.70 24.17
N ILE A 173 19.37 -0.28 24.86
CA ILE A 173 18.10 0.13 24.26
C ILE A 173 18.28 1.43 23.46
N GLU A 174 18.92 2.44 24.05
CA GLU A 174 19.17 3.72 23.38
C GLU A 174 20.08 3.55 22.16
N ARG A 175 21.14 2.74 22.27
CA ARG A 175 21.99 2.35 21.14
C ARG A 175 21.21 1.64 20.03
N PHE A 176 20.46 0.58 20.36
CA PHE A 176 19.66 -0.15 19.37
C PHE A 176 18.65 0.77 18.65
N PHE A 177 18.00 1.67 19.39
CA PHE A 177 17.08 2.65 18.83
C PHE A 177 17.78 3.57 17.82
N ILE A 178 18.94 4.14 18.18
CA ILE A 178 19.69 5.06 17.30
C ILE A 178 20.20 4.33 16.06
N GLU A 179 20.79 3.14 16.22
CA GLU A 179 21.28 2.33 15.08
C GLU A 179 20.14 1.93 14.13
N THR A 180 18.96 1.61 14.65
CA THR A 180 17.80 1.23 13.84
C THR A 180 17.19 2.44 13.11
N GLU A 181 17.02 3.56 13.81
CA GLU A 181 16.58 4.82 13.17
C GLU A 181 17.57 5.28 12.11
N GLU A 182 18.88 5.17 12.36
CA GLU A 182 19.91 5.51 11.38
C GLU A 182 19.85 4.57 10.17
N GLN A 183 19.92 3.25 10.35
CA GLN A 183 19.84 2.27 9.25
C GLN A 183 18.64 2.54 8.35
N PHE A 184 17.43 2.60 8.92
CA PHE A 184 16.22 2.79 8.13
C PHE A 184 16.23 4.17 7.44
N THR A 185 16.59 5.25 8.16
CA THR A 185 16.67 6.60 7.57
C THR A 185 17.63 6.63 6.38
N ARG A 186 18.86 6.10 6.51
CA ARG A 186 19.87 6.11 5.43
C ARG A 186 19.43 5.28 4.22
N GLU A 187 18.69 4.20 4.42
CA GLU A 187 18.16 3.36 3.34
C GLU A 187 17.17 4.14 2.46
N TYR A 188 16.21 4.85 3.07
CA TYR A 188 15.31 5.73 2.32
C TYR A 188 16.02 6.94 1.73
N GLU A 189 16.98 7.55 2.43
CA GLU A 189 17.76 8.68 1.89
C GLU A 189 18.52 8.30 0.62
N SER A 190 19.19 7.15 0.64
CA SER A 190 19.90 6.58 -0.50
C SER A 190 18.95 6.27 -1.67
N TYR A 191 17.87 5.53 -1.41
CA TYR A 191 16.91 5.13 -2.44
C TYR A 191 16.14 6.30 -3.05
N LEU A 192 15.70 7.25 -2.22
CA LEU A 192 14.89 8.41 -2.65
C LEU A 192 15.74 9.61 -3.11
N GLY A 193 17.06 9.60 -2.89
CA GLY A 193 17.95 10.73 -3.18
C GLY A 193 17.62 11.97 -2.35
N LEU A 194 17.60 11.81 -1.02
CA LEU A 194 17.32 12.88 -0.05
C LEU A 194 18.61 13.47 0.54
N GLU A 195 18.50 14.65 1.15
CA GLU A 195 19.55 15.22 1.99
C GLU A 195 19.63 14.49 3.34
N GLU A 196 20.78 14.60 4.02
CA GLU A 196 21.01 13.94 5.30
C GLU A 196 20.09 14.49 6.41
N THR A 197 19.30 13.61 7.02
CA THR A 197 18.37 13.90 8.11
C THR A 197 19.06 13.69 9.45
N GLN A 198 18.77 14.57 10.41
CA GLN A 198 19.17 14.39 11.80
C GLN A 198 18.37 13.25 12.44
N ILE A 199 19.07 12.23 12.92
CA ILE A 199 18.48 11.10 13.65
C ILE A 199 17.86 11.58 14.98
N VAL A 200 16.62 11.18 15.24
CA VAL A 200 15.93 11.50 16.50
C VAL A 200 16.46 10.65 17.65
N SER A 201 16.41 11.17 18.87
CA SER A 201 16.68 10.41 20.09
C SER A 201 15.42 9.67 20.58
N ILE A 202 15.64 8.62 21.37
CA ILE A 202 14.54 7.87 21.99
C ILE A 202 13.66 8.75 22.89
N ASN A 203 14.23 9.80 23.51
CA ASN A 203 13.47 10.77 24.30
C ASN A 203 12.55 11.64 23.42
N GLN A 204 13.02 12.11 22.26
CA GLN A 204 12.17 12.83 21.30
C GLN A 204 11.05 11.94 20.75
N ALA A 205 11.30 10.64 20.54
CA ALA A 205 10.25 9.69 20.18
C ALA A 205 9.15 9.59 21.25
N ARG A 206 9.55 9.49 22.52
CA ARG A 206 8.63 9.45 23.67
C ARG A 206 7.85 10.75 23.83
N ASP A 207 8.47 11.88 23.55
CA ASP A 207 7.83 13.19 23.58
C ASP A 207 6.77 13.35 22.49
N VAL A 208 7.03 12.82 21.28
CA VAL A 208 6.01 12.74 20.20
C VAL A 208 4.81 11.91 20.67
N LEU A 209 5.03 10.70 21.19
CA LEU A 209 3.94 9.83 21.65
C LEU A 209 3.12 10.49 22.78
N ARG A 210 3.78 11.22 23.68
CA ARG A 210 3.13 11.93 24.80
C ARG A 210 2.29 13.14 24.35
N GLN A 211 2.64 13.78 23.23
CA GLN A 211 1.85 14.89 22.67
C GLN A 211 0.48 14.45 22.14
N VAL A 212 0.33 13.18 21.76
CA VAL A 212 -0.89 12.64 21.12
C VAL A 212 -1.67 11.65 21.98
N GLU A 213 -1.12 11.20 23.10
CA GLU A 213 -1.77 10.28 24.05
C GLU A 213 -3.12 10.79 24.59
N GLY A 214 -3.33 12.11 24.61
CA GLY A 214 -4.61 12.73 24.99
C GLY A 214 -5.70 12.70 23.90
N LEU A 215 -5.39 12.29 22.68
CA LEU A 215 -6.37 12.16 21.60
C LEU A 215 -7.09 10.79 21.70
N PRO A 216 -8.41 10.71 21.41
CA PRO A 216 -9.15 9.45 21.50
C PRO A 216 -8.53 8.34 20.64
N GLY A 217 -8.29 7.16 21.23
CA GLY A 217 -7.67 6.02 20.55
C GLY A 217 -6.16 6.11 20.34
N MET A 218 -5.50 7.22 20.70
CA MET A 218 -4.11 7.49 20.33
C MET A 218 -3.07 7.27 21.44
N LYS A 219 -3.40 6.49 22.49
CA LYS A 219 -2.35 5.95 23.36
C LYS A 219 -1.49 4.97 22.56
N SER A 220 -0.34 5.46 22.13
CA SER A 220 0.43 4.88 21.01
C SER A 220 1.69 4.16 21.48
N ALA A 221 2.04 3.07 20.80
CA ALA A 221 3.35 2.43 20.86
C ALA A 221 4.03 2.48 19.49
N LEU A 222 5.30 2.85 19.49
CA LEU A 222 6.18 2.74 18.33
C LEU A 222 6.96 1.43 18.42
N ILE A 223 6.81 0.60 17.40
CA ILE A 223 7.38 -0.74 17.30
C ILE A 223 8.41 -0.74 16.17
N TYR A 224 9.66 -1.05 16.52
CA TYR A 224 10.69 -1.37 15.54
C TYR A 224 10.78 -2.88 15.36
N ALA A 225 10.88 -3.35 14.12
CA ALA A 225 11.24 -4.72 13.78
C ALA A 225 12.45 -4.70 12.84
N ARG A 226 13.62 -5.06 13.37
CA ARG A 226 14.93 -5.03 12.68
C ARG A 226 15.52 -6.44 12.64
N PHE A 227 16.19 -6.80 11.54
CA PHE A 227 17.07 -7.97 11.52
C PHE A 227 18.48 -7.53 11.91
N VAL A 228 19.07 -8.15 12.94
CA VAL A 228 20.38 -7.79 13.49
C VAL A 228 21.38 -8.92 13.26
N SER A 229 22.61 -8.57 12.91
CA SER A 229 23.71 -9.54 12.77
C SER A 229 24.01 -10.26 14.11
N PRO A 230 24.31 -11.58 14.11
CA PRO A 230 24.65 -12.31 15.33
C PRO A 230 25.82 -11.69 16.10
N GLU A 231 25.81 -11.81 17.44
CA GLU A 231 26.85 -11.21 18.29
C GLU A 231 28.25 -11.72 17.94
N GLY A 232 29.11 -10.80 17.48
CA GLY A 232 30.50 -11.07 17.09
C GLY A 232 30.76 -11.06 15.59
N GLU A 233 29.73 -10.99 14.74
CA GLU A 233 29.88 -10.80 13.30
C GLU A 233 29.86 -9.31 12.91
N GLN A 234 30.50 -8.95 11.80
CA GLN A 234 30.41 -7.61 11.22
C GLN A 234 29.21 -7.55 10.26
N GLU A 235 28.29 -6.61 10.53
CA GLU A 235 27.00 -6.49 9.84
C GLU A 235 27.15 -6.41 8.30
N GLU A 236 28.13 -5.66 7.80
CA GLU A 236 28.44 -5.51 6.37
C GLU A 236 28.90 -6.82 5.67
N THR A 237 29.52 -7.75 6.40
CA THR A 237 30.11 -8.98 5.83
C THR A 237 29.33 -10.25 6.20
N SER A 238 28.45 -10.17 7.20
CA SER A 238 27.61 -11.27 7.66
C SER A 238 26.52 -11.64 6.65
N ASP A 239 26.15 -12.91 6.59
CA ASP A 239 25.04 -13.38 5.76
C ASP A 239 23.70 -12.86 6.33
N LYS A 240 23.08 -11.91 5.62
CA LYS A 240 21.78 -11.30 6.00
C LYS A 240 20.70 -12.34 6.28
N GLU A 241 20.71 -13.50 5.62
CA GLU A 241 19.72 -14.58 5.84
C GLU A 241 19.78 -15.15 7.28
N ASN A 242 20.93 -15.02 7.94
CA ASN A 242 21.18 -15.47 9.32
C ASN A 242 20.95 -14.39 10.39
N HIS A 243 20.70 -13.13 10.01
CA HIS A 243 20.37 -12.06 10.96
C HIS A 243 19.10 -12.42 11.75
N GLU A 244 19.07 -12.09 13.04
CA GLU A 244 17.96 -12.44 13.92
C GLU A 244 16.96 -11.30 14.05
N LEU A 245 15.67 -11.63 14.08
CA LEU A 245 14.61 -10.65 14.31
C LEU A 245 14.68 -10.14 15.75
N GLU A 246 14.75 -8.82 15.88
CA GLU A 246 14.64 -8.12 17.16
C GLU A 246 13.52 -7.07 17.10
N LEU A 247 12.83 -6.92 18.22
CA LEU A 247 11.72 -5.98 18.37
C LEU A 247 12.04 -4.94 19.45
N LEU A 248 11.76 -3.66 19.22
CA LEU A 248 11.81 -2.61 20.25
C LEU A 248 10.47 -1.89 20.34
N VAL A 249 9.91 -1.84 21.54
CA VAL A 249 8.67 -1.13 21.87
C VAL A 249 8.98 0.14 22.64
N VAL A 250 8.59 1.30 22.10
CA VAL A 250 8.70 2.61 22.73
C VAL A 250 7.29 3.15 23.01
N THR A 251 7.00 3.49 24.28
CA THR A 251 5.76 4.15 24.71
C THR A 251 6.05 5.54 25.29
N SER A 252 5.03 6.35 25.58
CA SER A 252 5.18 7.74 26.04
C SER A 252 5.82 7.91 27.43
N SER A 253 5.59 6.96 28.35
CA SER A 253 5.87 7.15 29.78
C SER A 253 6.62 5.98 30.45
N GLU A 254 6.28 4.74 30.15
CA GLU A 254 6.94 3.55 30.71
C GLU A 254 8.30 3.28 30.02
N GLN A 255 9.19 2.46 30.60
CA GLN A 255 10.48 2.17 29.95
C GLN A 255 10.29 1.45 28.60
N PRO A 256 11.09 1.76 27.56
CA PRO A 256 11.10 0.98 26.33
C PRO A 256 11.55 -0.47 26.60
N ILE A 257 11.13 -1.41 25.76
CA ILE A 257 11.45 -2.83 25.93
C ILE A 257 11.94 -3.39 24.59
N ARG A 258 13.17 -3.91 24.60
CA ARG A 258 13.79 -4.68 23.51
C ARG A 258 13.52 -6.17 23.74
N LYS A 259 13.22 -6.91 22.68
CA LYS A 259 12.97 -8.36 22.67
C LYS A 259 13.82 -9.01 21.59
N LYS A 260 14.70 -9.94 21.98
CA LYS A 260 15.45 -10.78 21.04
C LYS A 260 14.65 -12.04 20.75
N THR A 261 14.33 -12.33 19.49
CA THR A 261 13.49 -13.51 19.17
C THR A 261 14.28 -14.79 18.91
N GLY A 262 15.57 -14.69 18.53
CA GLY A 262 16.37 -15.83 18.06
C GLY A 262 15.93 -16.41 16.71
N ILE A 263 14.97 -15.78 16.01
CA ILE A 263 14.42 -16.27 14.75
C ILE A 263 15.09 -15.56 13.57
N LYS A 264 15.58 -16.34 12.60
CA LYS A 264 16.38 -15.82 11.49
C LYS A 264 15.54 -15.14 10.42
N ARG A 265 16.10 -14.10 9.77
CA ARG A 265 15.53 -13.38 8.61
C ARG A 265 14.93 -14.32 7.59
N LYS A 266 15.67 -15.36 7.17
CA LYS A 266 15.21 -16.38 6.23
C LYS A 266 13.91 -17.07 6.63
N GLN A 267 13.75 -17.35 7.93
CA GLN A 267 12.55 -17.99 8.47
C GLN A 267 11.37 -17.01 8.47
N VAL A 268 11.57 -15.79 8.99
CA VAL A 268 10.52 -14.75 9.04
C VAL A 268 10.05 -14.38 7.63
N LEU A 269 10.98 -14.12 6.70
CA LEU A 269 10.67 -13.74 5.31
C LEU A 269 10.10 -14.90 4.48
N LYS A 270 10.28 -16.16 4.89
CA LYS A 270 9.53 -17.28 4.32
C LYS A 270 8.06 -17.19 4.70
N VAL A 271 7.75 -17.02 5.99
CA VAL A 271 6.36 -16.92 6.48
C VAL A 271 5.68 -15.65 5.95
N ALA A 272 6.39 -14.52 5.85
CA ALA A 272 5.89 -13.28 5.25
C ALA A 272 5.41 -13.47 3.81
N ARG A 273 6.21 -14.15 2.97
CA ARG A 273 5.84 -14.48 1.59
C ARG A 273 4.68 -15.46 1.50
N GLU A 274 4.66 -16.48 2.36
CA GLU A 274 3.55 -17.45 2.44
C GLU A 274 2.24 -16.76 2.84
N PHE A 275 2.26 -15.88 3.86
CA PHE A 275 1.12 -15.07 4.27
C PHE A 275 0.62 -14.18 3.14
N ARG A 276 1.50 -13.45 2.46
CA ARG A 276 1.12 -12.62 1.30
C ARG A 276 0.44 -13.45 0.20
N SER A 277 1.03 -14.58 -0.19
CA SER A 277 0.48 -15.44 -1.25
C SER A 277 -0.90 -15.99 -0.90
N THR A 278 -1.08 -16.39 0.36
CA THR A 278 -2.32 -16.99 0.84
C THR A 278 -3.41 -15.95 1.18
N VAL A 279 -3.06 -14.76 1.68
CA VAL A 279 -4.03 -13.70 2.03
C VAL A 279 -4.59 -12.99 0.79
N THR A 280 -3.86 -13.02 -0.32
CA THR A 280 -4.35 -12.50 -1.62
C THR A 280 -5.18 -13.53 -2.39
N ASN A 281 -5.12 -14.81 -2.04
CA ASN A 281 -5.91 -15.87 -2.67
C ASN A 281 -7.36 -15.87 -2.16
N ARG A 282 -8.24 -15.20 -2.93
CA ARG A 282 -9.69 -15.12 -2.65
C ARG A 282 -10.44 -16.46 -2.67
N VAL A 283 -9.88 -17.50 -3.31
CA VAL A 283 -10.53 -18.82 -3.42
C VAL A 283 -10.25 -19.66 -2.17
N ASN A 284 -9.03 -19.59 -1.64
CA ASN A 284 -8.65 -20.27 -0.40
C ASN A 284 -8.91 -19.41 0.83
N ILE A 285 -10.20 -19.26 1.19
CA ILE A 285 -10.72 -18.38 2.25
C ILE A 285 -10.03 -18.53 3.63
N GLY A 286 -9.42 -19.69 3.92
CA GLY A 286 -8.71 -19.95 5.17
C GLY A 286 -7.18 -20.12 5.02
N GLY A 287 -6.63 -20.03 3.81
CA GLY A 287 -5.23 -20.38 3.52
C GLY A 287 -4.21 -19.56 4.32
N TYR A 288 -4.53 -18.30 4.61
CA TYR A 288 -3.65 -17.39 5.34
C TYR A 288 -3.62 -17.65 6.85
N ILE A 289 -4.52 -18.45 7.43
CA ILE A 289 -4.66 -18.55 8.89
C ILE A 289 -3.38 -19.08 9.55
N SER A 290 -2.70 -20.07 8.94
CA SER A 290 -1.48 -20.66 9.49
C SER A 290 -0.30 -19.68 9.48
N SER A 291 -0.06 -19.04 8.35
CA SER A 291 1.05 -18.09 8.15
C SER A 291 0.81 -16.76 8.88
N SER A 292 -0.46 -16.32 8.95
CA SER A 292 -0.90 -15.17 9.76
C SER A 292 -0.65 -15.38 11.25
N LYS A 293 -1.02 -16.55 11.81
CA LYS A 293 -0.71 -16.92 13.20
C LYS A 293 0.79 -16.96 13.48
N GLN A 294 1.56 -17.56 12.57
CA GLN A 294 3.02 -17.59 12.71
C GLN A 294 3.62 -16.17 12.73
N LEU A 295 3.16 -15.25 11.87
CA LEU A 295 3.59 -13.86 11.90
C LEU A 295 3.10 -13.10 13.14
N ARG A 296 1.86 -13.34 13.62
CA ARG A 296 1.36 -12.78 14.88
C ARG A 296 2.27 -13.18 16.05
N LYS A 297 2.67 -14.46 16.09
CA LYS A 297 3.62 -15.01 17.06
C LYS A 297 5.03 -14.43 16.97
N LEU A 298 5.50 -14.13 15.76
CA LEU A 298 6.84 -13.56 15.55
C LEU A 298 6.90 -12.05 15.82
N LEU A 299 5.85 -11.31 15.45
CA LEU A 299 5.88 -9.84 15.37
C LEU A 299 5.05 -9.14 16.47
N VAL A 300 4.19 -9.83 17.24
CA VAL A 300 3.30 -9.18 18.22
C VAL A 300 3.24 -9.92 19.56
N GLU A 301 3.10 -11.25 19.59
CA GLU A 301 3.04 -12.02 20.85
C GLU A 301 4.17 -11.69 21.86
N PRO A 302 5.44 -11.45 21.46
CA PRO A 302 6.52 -11.11 22.40
C PRO A 302 6.33 -9.79 23.17
N MET A 303 5.39 -8.95 22.75
CA MET A 303 5.06 -7.66 23.38
C MET A 303 3.58 -7.51 23.76
N GLU A 304 2.71 -8.45 23.37
CA GLU A 304 1.26 -8.43 23.57
C GLU A 304 0.85 -8.03 24.99
N GLY A 305 1.35 -8.75 26.01
CA GLY A 305 1.02 -8.48 27.41
C GLY A 305 1.46 -7.08 27.88
N ILE A 306 2.54 -6.53 27.31
CA ILE A 306 3.03 -5.18 27.61
C ILE A 306 2.12 -4.13 26.96
N LEU A 307 1.70 -4.35 25.71
CA LEU A 307 0.77 -3.45 25.00
C LEU A 307 -0.58 -3.39 25.74
N GLN A 308 -1.11 -4.54 26.14
CA GLN A 308 -2.36 -4.66 26.89
C GLN A 308 -2.25 -4.04 28.30
N GLN A 309 -1.20 -4.37 29.07
CA GLN A 309 -0.97 -3.81 30.41
C GLN A 309 -0.84 -2.28 30.39
N ARG A 310 -0.22 -1.71 29.34
CA ARG A 310 -0.07 -0.26 29.16
C ARG A 310 -1.32 0.41 28.57
N GLY A 311 -2.32 -0.36 28.12
CA GLY A 311 -3.56 0.17 27.52
C GLY A 311 -3.32 0.85 26.16
N ILE A 312 -2.37 0.32 25.38
CA ILE A 312 -2.06 0.81 24.03
C ILE A 312 -3.25 0.55 23.09
N GLN A 313 -3.53 1.51 22.21
CA GLN A 313 -4.65 1.48 21.26
C GLN A 313 -4.22 1.79 19.82
N ASN A 314 -3.02 2.35 19.61
CA ASN A 314 -2.44 2.64 18.30
C ASN A 314 -1.02 2.08 18.19
N LEU A 315 -0.74 1.36 17.11
CA LEU A 315 0.56 0.75 16.81
C LEU A 315 1.17 1.42 15.57
N ILE A 316 2.43 1.84 15.71
CA ILE A 316 3.21 2.47 14.65
C ILE A 316 4.39 1.55 14.36
N PHE A 317 4.44 0.92 13.20
CA PHE A 317 5.49 -0.02 12.84
C PHE A 317 6.57 0.65 11.97
N SER A 318 7.83 0.54 12.38
CA SER A 318 8.99 0.84 11.53
C SER A 318 9.75 -0.46 11.33
N MET A 319 9.89 -0.91 10.08
CA MET A 319 10.28 -2.29 9.77
C MET A 319 11.36 -2.37 8.69
N ASP A 320 12.18 -3.41 8.81
CA ASP A 320 13.24 -3.77 7.88
C ASP A 320 12.70 -4.27 6.51
N GLY A 321 13.60 -4.42 5.54
CA GLY A 321 13.30 -4.97 4.22
C GLY A 321 12.64 -6.35 4.28
N GLY A 322 11.61 -6.56 3.46
CA GLY A 322 10.80 -7.77 3.42
C GLY A 322 9.69 -7.84 4.49
N LEU A 323 9.70 -6.94 5.48
CA LEU A 323 8.61 -6.80 6.46
C LEU A 323 7.67 -5.61 6.15
N ARG A 324 8.16 -4.58 5.45
CA ARG A 324 7.37 -3.39 5.05
C ARG A 324 6.13 -3.72 4.22
N SER A 325 6.14 -4.87 3.55
CA SER A 325 5.03 -5.40 2.75
C SER A 325 4.00 -6.23 3.53
N VAL A 326 4.25 -6.54 4.80
CA VAL A 326 3.36 -7.37 5.61
C VAL A 326 2.10 -6.59 5.98
N ALA A 327 0.93 -7.14 5.63
CA ALA A 327 -0.36 -6.62 6.06
C ALA A 327 -0.61 -6.90 7.55
N VAL A 328 0.10 -6.17 8.42
CA VAL A 328 0.08 -6.30 9.89
C VAL A 328 -1.34 -6.27 10.48
N ALA A 329 -2.26 -5.51 9.85
CA ALA A 329 -3.67 -5.47 10.20
C ALA A 329 -4.39 -6.83 10.16
N ALA A 330 -3.95 -7.74 9.29
CA ALA A 330 -4.50 -9.08 9.11
C ALA A 330 -3.70 -10.19 9.81
N LEU A 331 -2.88 -9.84 10.82
CA LEU A 331 -2.26 -10.82 11.72
C LEU A 331 -3.29 -11.32 12.74
N PHE A 332 -3.60 -12.62 12.64
CA PHE A 332 -4.69 -13.30 13.32
C PHE A 332 -4.13 -14.20 14.42
N ASP A 333 -4.60 -14.06 15.66
CA ASP A 333 -4.19 -14.92 16.78
C ASP A 333 -4.92 -16.29 16.76
N GLY A 334 -6.13 -16.33 16.21
CA GLY A 334 -7.02 -17.48 16.23
C GLY A 334 -8.47 -17.15 16.52
N GLU A 335 -8.69 -15.99 17.13
CA GLU A 335 -9.99 -15.45 17.48
C GLU A 335 -10.21 -14.10 16.81
N GLN A 336 -9.18 -13.24 16.77
CA GLN A 336 -9.22 -11.87 16.28
C GLN A 336 -8.01 -11.48 15.41
N PHE A 337 -8.23 -10.52 14.52
CA PHE A 337 -7.20 -9.82 13.77
C PHE A 337 -6.62 -8.65 14.59
N LEU A 338 -5.35 -8.30 14.38
CA LEU A 338 -4.68 -7.19 15.06
C LEU A 338 -5.43 -5.85 14.93
N ILE A 339 -6.10 -5.62 13.80
CA ILE A 339 -6.89 -4.41 13.53
C ILE A 339 -8.15 -4.28 14.42
N GLU A 340 -8.67 -5.38 14.96
CA GLU A 340 -9.77 -5.38 15.92
C GLU A 340 -9.32 -4.79 17.25
N GLN A 341 -8.08 -5.05 17.64
CA GLN A 341 -7.51 -4.64 18.92
C GLN A 341 -6.89 -3.23 18.86
N TYR A 342 -6.21 -2.87 17.76
CA TYR A 342 -5.46 -1.61 17.64
C TYR A 342 -5.72 -0.89 16.30
N SER A 343 -5.60 0.45 16.30
CA SER A 343 -5.33 1.21 15.07
C SER A 343 -3.86 1.03 14.66
N ILE A 344 -3.56 1.04 13.37
CA ILE A 344 -2.24 0.62 12.86
C ILE A 344 -1.76 1.56 11.75
N SER A 345 -0.46 1.82 11.73
CA SER A 345 0.25 2.55 10.69
C SER A 345 1.68 2.03 10.53
N LEU A 346 2.32 2.31 9.39
CA LEU A 346 3.75 2.15 9.20
C LEU A 346 4.45 3.51 9.13
N ILE A 347 5.75 3.56 9.43
CA ILE A 347 6.62 4.70 9.11
C ILE A 347 7.94 4.21 8.51
N PRO A 348 8.55 4.96 7.56
CA PRO A 348 9.89 4.71 7.06
C PRO A 348 10.92 4.65 8.20
N SER A 349 11.04 5.78 8.90
CA SER A 349 11.65 5.95 10.21
C SER A 349 10.91 7.09 10.91
N LEU A 350 11.11 7.26 12.22
CA LEU A 350 10.56 8.41 12.92
C LEU A 350 11.25 9.71 12.50
N SER A 351 12.55 9.66 12.21
CA SER A 351 13.37 10.78 11.74
C SER A 351 12.87 11.38 10.42
N LEU A 352 12.39 10.55 9.48
CA LEU A 352 11.81 11.00 8.20
C LEU A 352 10.32 11.38 8.31
N THR A 353 9.67 11.13 9.45
CA THR A 353 8.22 11.30 9.60
C THR A 353 7.86 12.65 10.22
N ASN A 354 6.99 13.43 9.56
CA ASN A 354 6.46 14.67 10.14
C ASN A 354 5.34 14.38 11.14
N THR A 355 5.74 14.13 12.39
CA THR A 355 4.90 13.75 13.53
C THR A 355 3.98 14.86 14.08
N ARG A 356 4.02 16.09 13.57
CA ARG A 356 3.19 17.18 14.13
C ARG A 356 1.70 16.94 13.90
N TYR A 357 0.95 16.79 14.99
CA TYR A 357 -0.52 16.70 14.95
C TYR A 357 -1.15 17.95 14.34
N ARG A 358 -2.26 17.72 13.64
CA ARG A 358 -3.19 18.72 13.12
C ARG A 358 -4.54 18.02 12.98
N ASP A 359 -5.61 18.60 13.52
CA ASP A 359 -6.96 18.15 13.17
C ASP A 359 -7.22 18.48 11.69
N ILE A 360 -7.60 17.47 10.91
CA ILE A 360 -7.85 17.60 9.48
C ILE A 360 -9.34 17.64 9.11
N LYS A 361 -10.29 17.61 10.06
CA LYS A 361 -11.75 17.62 9.79
C LYS A 361 -12.21 18.75 8.86
N ASP A 362 -11.68 19.95 9.02
CA ASP A 362 -12.01 21.12 8.19
C ASP A 362 -11.17 21.22 6.89
N SER A 363 -10.33 20.24 6.59
CA SER A 363 -9.48 20.23 5.39
C SER A 363 -10.30 20.07 4.12
N ARG A 364 -9.80 20.57 2.98
CA ARG A 364 -10.44 20.30 1.68
C ARG A 364 -9.80 19.11 0.97
N VAL A 365 -10.63 18.29 0.34
CA VAL A 365 -10.19 17.18 -0.54
C VAL A 365 -10.09 17.65 -2.00
N LEU A 366 -8.94 17.42 -2.64
CA LEU A 366 -8.85 17.37 -4.10
C LEU A 366 -8.90 15.90 -4.52
N ALA A 367 -10.04 15.47 -5.06
CA ALA A 367 -10.26 14.13 -5.55
C ALA A 367 -10.05 14.14 -7.07
N MET A 368 -9.22 13.26 -7.60
CA MET A 368 -9.02 13.11 -9.04
C MET A 368 -8.87 11.63 -9.40
N GLY A 369 -9.27 11.24 -10.61
CA GLY A 369 -9.18 9.85 -11.02
C GLY A 369 -9.51 9.59 -12.48
N ALA A 370 -9.23 8.38 -12.93
CA ALA A 370 -9.51 7.94 -14.30
C ALA A 370 -10.32 6.64 -14.28
N GLU A 371 -11.53 6.68 -14.83
CA GLU A 371 -12.29 5.50 -15.21
C GLU A 371 -11.68 4.90 -16.48
N LYS A 372 -11.27 5.77 -17.41
CA LYS A 372 -10.74 5.41 -18.73
C LYS A 372 -9.33 5.98 -18.92
N PHE A 373 -8.53 5.32 -19.73
CA PHE A 373 -7.15 5.73 -20.02
C PHE A 373 -6.95 5.95 -21.52
N THR A 374 -6.01 6.82 -21.89
CA THR A 374 -5.57 6.98 -23.29
C THR A 374 -4.93 5.70 -23.81
N ASP A 375 -4.01 5.12 -23.04
CA ASP A 375 -3.42 3.80 -23.26
C ASP A 375 -4.44 2.69 -22.94
N LYS A 376 -4.84 1.95 -23.98
CA LYS A 376 -5.87 0.89 -23.90
C LYS A 376 -5.38 -0.40 -23.24
N ARG A 377 -4.10 -0.50 -22.85
CA ARG A 377 -3.58 -1.58 -22.02
C ARG A 377 -4.02 -1.46 -20.57
N HIS A 378 -4.34 -0.25 -20.09
CA HIS A 378 -4.88 -0.06 -18.76
C HIS A 378 -6.37 -0.42 -18.71
N LYS A 379 -6.71 -1.37 -17.84
CA LYS A 379 -8.09 -1.78 -17.57
C LYS A 379 -8.91 -0.59 -17.05
N SER A 380 -10.15 -0.46 -17.51
CA SER A 380 -11.11 0.52 -16.98
C SER A 380 -11.37 0.30 -15.48
N LEU A 381 -11.67 1.39 -14.75
CA LEU A 381 -12.04 1.42 -13.33
C LEU A 381 -13.44 2.05 -13.16
N PRO A 382 -14.53 1.32 -13.45
CA PRO A 382 -15.89 1.86 -13.44
C PRO A 382 -16.33 2.47 -12.09
N ALA A 383 -15.75 2.06 -10.96
CA ALA A 383 -16.09 2.62 -9.65
C ALA A 383 -15.65 4.09 -9.47
N VAL A 384 -14.61 4.54 -10.18
CA VAL A 384 -13.93 5.83 -9.92
C VAL A 384 -14.89 7.05 -9.89
N PRO A 385 -15.81 7.25 -10.86
CA PRO A 385 -16.75 8.38 -10.81
C PRO A 385 -17.67 8.36 -9.58
N LEU A 386 -18.08 7.16 -9.12
CA LEU A 386 -18.91 6.98 -7.94
C LEU A 386 -18.09 7.16 -6.64
N GLU A 387 -16.80 6.82 -6.67
CA GLU A 387 -15.88 7.06 -5.56
C GLU A 387 -15.66 8.55 -5.32
N LEU A 388 -15.29 9.30 -6.37
CA LEU A 388 -14.98 10.72 -6.21
C LEU A 388 -16.23 11.53 -5.79
N SER A 389 -17.41 11.22 -6.35
CA SER A 389 -18.67 11.88 -5.97
C SER A 389 -19.07 11.58 -4.53
N MET A 390 -18.99 10.33 -4.06
CA MET A 390 -19.18 10.00 -2.65
C MET A 390 -18.26 10.81 -1.73
N ILE A 391 -16.98 10.88 -2.07
CA ILE A 391 -15.99 11.60 -1.26
C ILE A 391 -16.32 13.09 -1.21
N THR A 392 -16.62 13.73 -2.35
CA THR A 392 -16.72 15.20 -2.42
C THR A 392 -18.14 15.78 -2.24
N GLU A 393 -19.18 14.95 -2.27
CA GLU A 393 -20.58 15.37 -2.16
C GLU A 393 -21.30 14.79 -0.94
N GLN A 394 -20.91 13.60 -0.46
CA GLN A 394 -21.60 12.92 0.65
C GLN A 394 -20.80 12.93 1.96
N PHE A 395 -19.52 12.55 1.92
CA PHE A 395 -18.73 12.33 3.14
C PHE A 395 -17.74 13.44 3.49
N TRP A 396 -17.29 14.23 2.50
CA TRP A 396 -16.28 15.28 2.67
C TRP A 396 -16.52 16.48 1.76
N GLN A 397 -15.94 17.63 2.11
CA GLN A 397 -15.96 18.84 1.28
C GLN A 397 -14.75 18.91 0.34
N GLY A 398 -14.97 18.96 -0.97
CA GLY A 398 -13.85 18.91 -1.92
C GLY A 398 -14.09 19.55 -3.29
N LYS A 399 -13.35 19.04 -4.27
CA LYS A 399 -13.61 19.12 -5.72
C LYS A 399 -13.16 17.80 -6.35
N SER A 400 -13.91 17.32 -7.33
CA SER A 400 -13.63 16.11 -8.11
C SER A 400 -13.24 16.47 -9.56
N PHE A 401 -12.38 15.65 -10.18
CA PHE A 401 -11.95 15.76 -11.58
C PHE A 401 -11.72 14.35 -12.16
N ILE A 402 -12.30 14.05 -13.32
CA ILE A 402 -12.38 12.68 -13.86
C ILE A 402 -11.83 12.65 -15.29
N ASP A 403 -11.25 11.52 -15.70
CA ASP A 403 -10.80 11.23 -17.06
C ASP A 403 -9.95 12.38 -17.64
N ASP A 404 -10.38 13.09 -18.68
CA ASP A 404 -9.59 14.13 -19.36
C ASP A 404 -9.30 15.38 -18.50
N ASP A 405 -10.00 15.56 -17.37
CA ASP A 405 -9.62 16.53 -16.34
C ASP A 405 -8.53 15.98 -15.37
N PHE A 406 -8.32 14.66 -15.29
CA PHE A 406 -7.27 14.05 -14.46
C PHE A 406 -5.91 14.01 -15.16
N THR A 407 -5.39 15.20 -15.45
CA THR A 407 -4.06 15.43 -16.03
C THR A 407 -3.09 16.03 -15.03
N ARG A 408 -1.79 15.86 -15.29
CA ARG A 408 -0.70 16.46 -14.50
C ARG A 408 -0.86 17.97 -14.33
N ASN A 409 -1.23 18.64 -15.42
CA ASN A 409 -1.37 20.10 -15.48
C ASN A 409 -2.56 20.58 -14.63
N ASN A 410 -3.72 19.93 -14.71
CA ASN A 410 -4.87 20.31 -13.88
C ASN A 410 -4.58 20.03 -12.40
N LEU A 411 -3.99 18.88 -12.05
CA LEU A 411 -3.58 18.57 -10.68
C LEU A 411 -2.65 19.67 -10.10
N GLN A 412 -1.62 20.09 -10.83
CA GLN A 412 -0.77 21.21 -10.41
C GLN A 412 -1.52 22.56 -10.33
N TYR A 413 -2.44 22.82 -11.26
CA TYR A 413 -3.24 24.05 -11.27
C TYR A 413 -4.16 24.14 -10.05
N GLN A 414 -4.97 23.11 -9.78
CA GLN A 414 -5.88 23.07 -8.63
C GLN A 414 -5.12 23.20 -7.30
N ARG A 415 -3.96 22.55 -7.18
CA ARG A 415 -3.06 22.66 -6.02
C ARG A 415 -2.52 24.07 -5.77
N ARG A 416 -2.30 24.85 -6.84
CA ARG A 416 -1.84 26.26 -6.75
C ARG A 416 -2.99 27.26 -6.57
N ALA A 417 -4.17 26.94 -7.10
CA ALA A 417 -5.33 27.82 -7.08
C ALA A 417 -5.95 27.95 -5.67
N GLN A 418 -5.95 26.88 -4.87
CA GLN A 418 -6.48 26.90 -3.50
C GLN A 418 -5.83 25.84 -2.59
N PRO A 419 -5.85 26.04 -1.26
CA PRO A 419 -5.45 25.00 -0.32
C PRO A 419 -6.32 23.73 -0.44
N PHE A 420 -5.63 22.59 -0.45
CA PHE A 420 -6.18 21.25 -0.32
C PHE A 420 -5.17 20.44 0.49
N GLU A 421 -5.57 19.96 1.65
CA GLU A 421 -4.67 19.23 2.56
C GLU A 421 -4.87 17.72 2.50
N ILE A 422 -5.95 17.28 1.84
CA ILE A 422 -6.16 15.88 1.46
C ILE A 422 -6.18 15.81 -0.06
N ILE A 423 -5.35 14.93 -0.62
CA ILE A 423 -5.33 14.62 -2.05
C ILE A 423 -5.74 13.16 -2.20
N HIS A 424 -6.68 12.89 -3.09
CA HIS A 424 -7.17 11.55 -3.37
C HIS A 424 -7.04 11.25 -4.86
N LEU A 425 -6.31 10.20 -5.21
CA LEU A 425 -6.04 9.79 -6.59
C LEU A 425 -6.58 8.37 -6.82
N ALA A 426 -7.68 8.23 -7.57
CA ALA A 426 -8.33 6.95 -7.86
C ALA A 426 -7.99 6.46 -9.28
N THR A 427 -7.09 5.47 -9.39
CA THR A 427 -6.44 5.13 -10.66
C THR A 427 -5.60 3.84 -10.55
N HIS A 428 -4.77 3.52 -11.55
CA HIS A 428 -3.69 2.54 -11.44
C HIS A 428 -2.41 3.18 -10.90
N ALA A 429 -1.65 2.43 -10.11
CA ALA A 429 -0.29 2.79 -9.72
C ALA A 429 0.52 1.51 -9.56
N ASP A 430 1.83 1.58 -9.79
CA ASP A 430 2.72 0.44 -9.87
C ASP A 430 4.07 0.81 -9.24
N PHE A 431 4.42 0.14 -8.13
CA PHE A 431 5.71 0.30 -7.45
C PHE A 431 6.63 -0.86 -7.82
N ARG A 432 7.73 -0.54 -8.50
CA ARG A 432 8.65 -1.48 -9.13
C ARG A 432 10.05 -1.46 -8.50
N PRO A 433 10.80 -2.57 -8.59
CA PRO A 433 12.21 -2.63 -8.20
C PRO A 433 13.10 -1.62 -8.95
N GLY A 434 14.35 -1.49 -8.51
CA GLY A 434 15.33 -0.56 -9.07
C GLY A 434 15.09 0.89 -8.62
N THR A 435 15.14 1.85 -9.55
CA THR A 435 15.10 3.28 -9.19
C THR A 435 13.67 3.81 -8.96
N PRO A 436 13.47 4.91 -8.22
CA PRO A 436 12.16 5.56 -8.08
C PRO A 436 11.47 5.92 -9.42
N ASN A 437 12.20 6.09 -10.53
CA ASN A 437 11.60 6.34 -11.85
C ASN A 437 10.79 5.14 -12.37
N ASN A 438 11.10 3.92 -11.92
CA ASN A 438 10.40 2.71 -12.34
C ASN A 438 8.99 2.64 -11.74
N SER A 439 8.76 3.37 -10.63
CA SER A 439 7.48 3.45 -9.93
C SER A 439 6.66 4.66 -10.38
N TYR A 440 5.37 4.46 -10.63
CA TYR A 440 4.49 5.52 -11.17
C TYR A 440 3.03 5.42 -10.72
N ILE A 441 2.37 6.58 -10.72
CA ILE A 441 0.91 6.72 -10.69
C ILE A 441 0.47 6.97 -12.14
N GLN A 442 -0.52 6.23 -12.62
CA GLN A 442 -1.11 6.45 -13.93
C GLN A 442 -2.11 7.62 -13.83
N LEU A 443 -1.93 8.65 -14.65
CA LEU A 443 -2.95 9.68 -14.88
C LEU A 443 -3.79 9.27 -16.10
N TRP A 444 -4.80 10.05 -16.49
CA TRP A 444 -5.59 9.72 -17.68
C TRP A 444 -4.75 9.65 -18.97
N ASP A 445 -3.82 10.60 -19.14
CA ASP A 445 -2.96 10.75 -20.32
C ASP A 445 -1.57 10.14 -20.18
N THR A 446 -0.97 10.24 -18.99
CA THR A 446 0.47 10.14 -18.77
C THR A 446 0.82 9.41 -17.48
N LYS A 447 2.08 9.02 -17.32
CA LYS A 447 2.62 8.52 -16.05
C LYS A 447 3.16 9.68 -15.21
N LEU A 448 2.94 9.62 -13.91
CA LEU A 448 3.54 10.49 -12.91
C LEU A 448 4.47 9.64 -12.04
N THR A 449 5.77 9.71 -12.30
CA THR A 449 6.78 8.89 -11.63
C THR A 449 7.05 9.38 -10.20
N LEU A 450 7.60 8.50 -9.36
CA LEU A 450 7.88 8.80 -7.94
C LEU A 450 8.86 9.98 -7.77
N ASN A 451 9.80 10.17 -8.71
CA ASN A 451 10.73 11.31 -8.74
C ASN A 451 10.09 12.63 -9.17
N GLU A 452 8.93 12.61 -9.83
CA GLU A 452 8.22 13.82 -10.24
C GLU A 452 7.29 14.36 -9.16
N LEU A 453 6.93 13.53 -8.16
CA LEU A 453 6.05 13.94 -7.05
C LEU A 453 6.51 15.23 -6.33
N PRO A 454 7.79 15.44 -5.96
CA PRO A 454 8.24 16.70 -5.36
C PRO A 454 7.80 17.98 -6.11
N ASN A 455 7.64 17.90 -7.44
CA ASN A 455 7.30 19.03 -8.30
C ASN A 455 5.80 19.35 -8.33
N MET A 456 4.94 18.51 -7.74
CA MET A 456 3.48 18.63 -7.77
C MET A 456 2.90 19.61 -6.72
N SER A 457 3.73 20.44 -6.11
CA SER A 457 3.32 21.49 -5.14
C SER A 457 2.63 20.94 -3.87
N TRP A 458 2.97 19.73 -3.44
CA TRP A 458 2.44 19.09 -2.22
C TRP A 458 2.75 19.84 -0.90
N ASN A 459 3.70 20.78 -0.91
CA ASN A 459 4.15 21.52 0.26
C ASN A 459 3.57 22.94 0.40
N ARG A 460 2.73 23.41 -0.53
CA ARG A 460 2.14 24.77 -0.54
C ARG A 460 0.63 24.77 -0.86
N PRO A 461 -0.27 24.71 0.13
CA PRO A 461 0.01 24.33 1.53
C PRO A 461 0.50 22.89 1.63
N LYS A 462 1.05 22.50 2.78
CA LYS A 462 1.42 21.11 3.06
C LYS A 462 0.18 20.23 3.01
N VAL A 463 0.24 19.16 2.20
CA VAL A 463 -0.72 18.07 2.20
C VAL A 463 -0.47 17.20 3.43
N ASP A 464 -1.52 17.04 4.23
CA ASP A 464 -1.55 16.20 5.42
C ASP A 464 -1.82 14.72 5.06
N LEU A 465 -2.57 14.43 3.99
CA LEU A 465 -2.84 13.07 3.52
C LEU A 465 -2.87 12.96 1.99
N LEU A 466 -2.09 12.04 1.42
CA LEU A 466 -2.21 11.56 0.04
C LEU A 466 -2.83 10.16 0.04
N VAL A 467 -4.07 10.03 -0.42
CA VAL A 467 -4.71 8.72 -0.67
C VAL A 467 -4.47 8.33 -2.12
N LEU A 468 -3.77 7.22 -2.33
CA LEU A 468 -3.77 6.51 -3.60
C LEU A 468 -4.85 5.42 -3.51
N SER A 469 -6.01 5.67 -4.10
CA SER A 469 -7.04 4.65 -4.33
C SER A 469 -6.67 3.88 -5.61
N ALA A 470 -5.52 3.22 -5.47
CA ALA A 470 -4.69 2.66 -6.50
C ALA A 470 -3.66 1.73 -5.81
N CYS A 471 -2.77 1.16 -6.62
CA CYS A 471 -1.50 0.50 -6.26
C CYS A 471 -1.48 -1.03 -6.40
N ARG A 472 -0.59 -1.49 -7.28
CA ARG A 472 0.16 -2.74 -7.15
C ARG A 472 1.54 -2.37 -6.61
N THR A 473 2.02 -3.06 -5.57
CA THR A 473 3.43 -3.03 -5.21
C THR A 473 4.05 -4.36 -5.60
N ALA A 474 5.27 -4.34 -6.15
CA ALA A 474 6.10 -5.53 -6.35
C ALA A 474 6.68 -6.01 -5.00
N LEU A 475 5.80 -6.35 -4.05
CA LEU A 475 6.15 -6.73 -2.67
C LEU A 475 7.12 -7.93 -2.67
N GLY A 476 7.98 -8.03 -1.66
CA GLY A 476 9.03 -9.05 -1.61
C GLY A 476 10.31 -8.67 -2.36
N ASN A 477 10.32 -7.50 -3.01
CA ASN A 477 11.53 -6.80 -3.40
C ASN A 477 11.68 -5.54 -2.53
N GLU A 478 12.84 -5.39 -1.88
CA GLU A 478 13.08 -4.35 -0.88
C GLU A 478 13.04 -2.93 -1.49
N GLU A 479 13.44 -2.77 -2.75
CA GLU A 479 13.44 -1.49 -3.47
C GLU A 479 12.01 -1.02 -3.81
N ALA A 480 11.14 -1.94 -4.24
CA ALA A 480 9.72 -1.66 -4.45
C ALA A 480 9.01 -1.33 -3.14
N GLU A 481 9.38 -2.01 -2.04
CA GLU A 481 8.91 -1.69 -0.70
C GLU A 481 9.36 -0.29 -0.25
N LEU A 482 10.62 0.10 -0.50
CA LEU A 482 11.12 1.46 -0.27
C LEU A 482 10.36 2.50 -1.10
N GLY A 483 10.00 2.18 -2.35
CA GLY A 483 9.17 3.03 -3.20
C GLY A 483 7.78 3.29 -2.62
N PHE A 484 7.09 2.24 -2.17
CA PHE A 484 5.76 2.34 -1.57
C PHE A 484 5.79 3.02 -0.19
N SER A 485 6.63 2.55 0.72
CA SER A 485 6.69 3.08 2.09
C SER A 485 7.34 4.47 2.16
N GLY A 486 8.31 4.74 1.28
CA GLY A 486 8.92 6.06 1.11
C GLY A 486 8.03 7.09 0.41
N LEU A 487 6.85 6.71 -0.10
CA LEU A 487 5.94 7.59 -0.85
C LEU A 487 5.62 8.88 -0.09
N ALA A 488 5.25 8.80 1.20
CA ALA A 488 4.92 9.96 2.02
C ALA A 488 6.08 10.97 2.10
N VAL A 489 7.30 10.45 2.27
CA VAL A 489 8.54 11.22 2.38
C VAL A 489 8.89 11.85 1.04
N LYS A 490 8.87 11.07 -0.05
CA LYS A 490 9.22 11.53 -1.40
C LYS A 490 8.22 12.53 -1.97
N ALA A 491 6.93 12.33 -1.76
CA ALA A 491 5.91 13.32 -2.06
C ALA A 491 6.00 14.54 -1.12
N GLY A 492 6.69 14.44 0.01
CA GLY A 492 6.74 15.51 0.99
C GLY A 492 5.34 15.85 1.52
N VAL A 493 4.54 14.83 1.81
CA VAL A 493 3.27 14.94 2.55
C VAL A 493 3.50 14.60 4.04
N LYS A 494 2.47 14.53 4.90
CA LYS A 494 2.65 13.94 6.25
C LYS A 494 2.38 12.43 6.28
N SER A 495 1.41 11.99 5.49
CA SER A 495 0.98 10.60 5.43
C SER A 495 0.55 10.25 4.00
N SER A 496 0.79 9.02 3.58
CA SER A 496 0.23 8.44 2.37
C SER A 496 -0.51 7.15 2.67
N MET A 497 -1.63 6.91 2.00
CA MET A 497 -2.34 5.63 2.01
C MET A 497 -2.30 5.03 0.61
N GLY A 498 -2.15 3.71 0.50
CA GLY A 498 -2.26 2.96 -0.76
C GLY A 498 -2.34 1.46 -0.53
N SER A 499 -2.58 0.68 -1.58
CA SER A 499 -2.65 -0.78 -1.48
C SER A 499 -1.32 -1.51 -1.71
N LEU A 500 -1.09 -2.52 -0.88
CA LEU A 500 0.02 -3.46 -0.95
C LEU A 500 -0.08 -4.34 -2.23
N TRP A 501 -1.30 -4.76 -2.60
CA TRP A 501 -1.57 -5.65 -3.74
C TRP A 501 -2.74 -5.17 -4.60
N TYR A 502 -2.96 -5.82 -5.75
CA TYR A 502 -4.09 -5.53 -6.63
C TYR A 502 -5.43 -5.76 -5.93
N VAL A 503 -6.19 -4.68 -5.71
CA VAL A 503 -7.48 -4.65 -5.03
C VAL A 503 -8.67 -4.75 -6.01
N SER A 504 -9.85 -5.08 -5.49
CA SER A 504 -11.11 -5.04 -6.26
C SER A 504 -11.66 -3.61 -6.28
N ASP A 505 -12.07 -3.16 -7.47
CA ASP A 505 -12.64 -1.84 -7.73
C ASP A 505 -13.85 -1.58 -6.82
N GLU A 506 -14.75 -2.59 -6.73
CA GLU A 506 -15.98 -2.52 -5.94
C GLU A 506 -15.73 -2.52 -4.41
N ALA A 507 -14.68 -3.21 -3.97
CA ALA A 507 -14.29 -3.26 -2.56
C ALA A 507 -13.55 -1.99 -2.13
N THR A 508 -12.74 -1.43 -3.02
CA THR A 508 -12.02 -0.16 -2.80
C THR A 508 -13.01 0.98 -2.64
N LEU A 509 -14.01 1.05 -3.52
CA LEU A 509 -15.14 1.99 -3.45
C LEU A 509 -15.79 1.99 -2.05
N GLY A 510 -16.13 0.81 -1.53
CA GLY A 510 -16.74 0.64 -0.21
C GLY A 510 -15.82 1.02 0.94
N LEU A 511 -14.54 0.63 0.86
CA LEU A 511 -13.53 0.95 1.87
C LEU A 511 -13.25 2.46 1.92
N MET A 512 -13.09 3.13 0.78
CA MET A 512 -12.76 4.55 0.71
C MET A 512 -13.93 5.43 1.14
N ALA A 513 -15.14 5.11 0.73
CA ALA A 513 -16.35 5.76 1.23
C ALA A 513 -16.46 5.66 2.77
N LYS A 514 -16.31 4.46 3.33
CA LYS A 514 -16.31 4.24 4.78
C LYS A 514 -15.13 4.95 5.45
N PHE A 515 -13.95 4.99 4.84
CA PHE A 515 -12.78 5.72 5.35
C PHE A 515 -13.06 7.21 5.49
N TYR A 516 -13.59 7.87 4.45
CA TYR A 516 -13.90 9.31 4.52
C TYR A 516 -15.03 9.61 5.51
N GLN A 517 -16.07 8.78 5.57
CA GLN A 517 -17.13 8.88 6.59
C GLN A 517 -16.55 8.82 8.02
N GLN A 518 -15.66 7.86 8.29
CA GLN A 518 -15.04 7.70 9.60
C GLN A 518 -14.00 8.78 9.90
N LEU A 519 -13.25 9.24 8.91
CA LEU A 519 -12.29 10.33 9.04
C LEU A 519 -12.97 11.65 9.45
N ASN A 520 -14.22 11.87 9.00
CA ASN A 520 -14.97 13.09 9.32
C ASN A 520 -15.41 13.07 10.79
N SER A 521 -15.77 11.90 11.28
CA SER A 521 -16.06 11.65 12.71
C SER A 521 -14.81 11.75 13.60
N THR A 522 -13.72 11.06 13.25
CA THR A 522 -12.53 10.93 14.12
C THR A 522 -11.56 12.10 13.99
N GLY A 523 -11.31 12.59 12.77
CA GLY A 523 -10.19 13.50 12.46
C GLY A 523 -8.82 12.83 12.50
N LEU A 524 -8.77 11.50 12.66
CA LEU A 524 -7.56 10.72 12.94
C LEU A 524 -7.40 9.60 11.90
N LYS A 525 -6.28 9.62 11.17
CA LYS A 525 -6.09 8.83 9.95
C LYS A 525 -6.06 7.31 10.21
N ALA A 526 -5.27 6.86 11.19
CA ALA A 526 -5.11 5.44 11.50
C ALA A 526 -6.40 4.81 12.08
N GLU A 527 -7.12 5.54 12.93
CA GLU A 527 -8.40 5.09 13.48
C GLU A 527 -9.51 5.11 12.40
N ALA A 528 -9.48 6.06 11.45
CA ALA A 528 -10.44 6.08 10.34
C ALA A 528 -10.29 4.87 9.40
N ILE A 529 -9.06 4.51 9.01
CA ILE A 529 -8.83 3.32 8.17
C ILE A 529 -9.14 2.04 8.94
N ARG A 530 -8.77 1.95 10.22
CA ARG A 530 -9.15 0.83 11.10
C ARG A 530 -10.66 0.63 11.12
N LYS A 531 -11.46 1.68 11.38
CA LYS A 531 -12.93 1.57 11.38
C LYS A 531 -13.50 1.18 10.02
N ALA A 532 -12.90 1.62 8.92
CA ALA A 532 -13.30 1.19 7.58
C ALA A 532 -12.99 -0.31 7.34
N GLN A 533 -11.82 -0.77 7.78
CA GLN A 533 -11.43 -2.19 7.71
C GLN A 533 -12.32 -3.07 8.59
N LEU A 534 -12.68 -2.62 9.79
CA LEU A 534 -13.61 -3.32 10.69
C LEU A 534 -15.02 -3.42 10.10
N ALA A 535 -15.52 -2.36 9.48
CA ALA A 535 -16.82 -2.40 8.79
C ALA A 535 -16.84 -3.40 7.63
N MET A 536 -15.74 -3.54 6.89
CA MET A 536 -15.58 -4.57 5.85
C MET A 536 -15.51 -5.98 6.46
N LEU A 537 -14.73 -6.18 7.52
CA LEU A 537 -14.57 -7.44 8.26
C LEU A 537 -15.88 -7.93 8.91
N ASN A 538 -16.66 -7.01 9.49
CA ASN A 538 -17.98 -7.28 10.07
C ASN A 538 -19.05 -7.49 9.00
N GLY A 539 -18.76 -7.12 7.75
CA GLY A 539 -19.72 -7.17 6.64
C GLY A 539 -20.83 -6.11 6.78
N GLU A 540 -20.52 -4.96 7.38
CA GLU A 540 -21.36 -3.75 7.39
C GLU A 540 -21.39 -3.14 5.98
N VAL A 541 -20.25 -3.11 5.29
CA VAL A 541 -20.14 -2.81 3.86
C VAL A 541 -20.54 -4.04 3.04
N LYS A 542 -21.56 -3.91 2.19
CA LYS A 542 -22.20 -5.04 1.49
C LYS A 542 -22.39 -4.74 0.00
N LEU A 543 -22.08 -5.72 -0.85
CA LEU A 543 -22.46 -5.71 -2.26
C LEU A 543 -23.58 -6.72 -2.51
N ASN A 544 -24.72 -6.25 -2.99
CA ASN A 544 -25.93 -7.04 -3.18
C ASN A 544 -26.70 -6.58 -4.44
N ASN A 545 -26.86 -7.46 -5.43
CA ASN A 545 -27.67 -7.21 -6.63
C ASN A 545 -27.34 -5.88 -7.34
N GLY A 546 -26.07 -5.58 -7.54
CA GLY A 546 -25.64 -4.33 -8.18
C GLY A 546 -25.74 -3.09 -7.29
N GLN A 547 -25.93 -3.24 -5.97
CA GLN A 547 -25.93 -2.13 -5.02
C GLN A 547 -24.83 -2.31 -3.98
N LEU A 548 -24.19 -1.19 -3.62
CA LEU A 548 -23.28 -1.07 -2.49
C LEU A 548 -24.03 -0.40 -1.34
N SER A 549 -24.13 -1.07 -0.20
CA SER A 549 -24.69 -0.52 1.03
C SER A 549 -23.57 -0.26 2.05
N ILE A 550 -23.58 0.94 2.63
CA ILE A 550 -22.66 1.44 3.66
C ILE A 550 -23.54 2.12 4.71
N ASP A 551 -23.73 1.46 5.86
CA ASP A 551 -24.69 1.88 6.89
C ASP A 551 -26.09 2.09 6.27
N ASP A 552 -26.65 3.30 6.41
CA ASP A 552 -27.93 3.71 5.83
C ASP A 552 -27.84 4.19 4.37
N VAL A 553 -26.62 4.38 3.84
CA VAL A 553 -26.38 4.81 2.46
C VAL A 553 -26.40 3.60 1.53
N THR A 554 -27.21 3.65 0.46
CA THR A 554 -27.25 2.61 -0.57
C THR A 554 -27.11 3.23 -1.96
N LEU A 555 -26.22 2.65 -2.75
CA LEU A 555 -25.72 3.20 -4.02
C LEU A 555 -25.86 2.16 -5.12
N THR A 556 -26.37 2.57 -6.28
CA THR A 556 -26.40 1.70 -7.46
C THR A 556 -25.03 1.71 -8.13
N LEU A 557 -24.47 0.53 -8.36
CA LEU A 557 -23.20 0.35 -9.05
C LEU A 557 -23.36 0.46 -10.58
N PRO A 558 -22.33 0.95 -11.29
CA PRO A 558 -22.25 0.86 -12.75
C PRO A 558 -22.45 -0.58 -13.27
N PRO A 559 -23.11 -0.79 -14.42
CA PRO A 559 -23.38 -2.11 -14.99
C PRO A 559 -22.15 -3.03 -15.09
N GLU A 560 -20.99 -2.45 -15.37
CA GLU A 560 -19.69 -3.12 -15.57
C GLU A 560 -19.19 -3.83 -14.31
N ILE A 561 -19.54 -3.33 -13.13
CA ILE A 561 -19.18 -3.88 -11.82
C ILE A 561 -20.40 -4.35 -11.01
N SER A 562 -21.61 -4.11 -11.51
CA SER A 562 -22.88 -4.60 -10.98
C SER A 562 -23.06 -6.11 -11.23
N GLN A 563 -22.33 -6.93 -10.48
CA GLN A 563 -22.44 -8.38 -10.59
C GLN A 563 -23.63 -8.93 -9.75
N PRO A 564 -24.43 -9.88 -10.27
CA PRO A 564 -25.59 -10.40 -9.57
C PRO A 564 -25.22 -11.26 -8.35
N GLY A 565 -26.11 -11.28 -7.36
CA GLY A 565 -25.94 -12.02 -6.10
C GLY A 565 -25.37 -11.16 -4.96
N LYS A 566 -25.09 -11.84 -3.84
CA LYS A 566 -24.61 -11.23 -2.59
C LYS A 566 -23.15 -11.59 -2.35
N ARG A 567 -22.28 -10.59 -2.21
CA ARG A 567 -20.85 -10.77 -1.88
C ARG A 567 -20.55 -10.16 -0.52
N GLN A 568 -19.81 -10.90 0.29
CA GLN A 568 -19.30 -10.44 1.59
C GLN A 568 -17.82 -10.11 1.44
N MET A 569 -17.44 -8.85 1.65
CA MET A 569 -16.06 -8.37 1.53
C MET A 569 -15.23 -8.58 2.81
N ARG A 570 -15.57 -9.63 3.58
CA ARG A 570 -15.00 -9.92 4.90
C ARG A 570 -13.59 -10.54 4.84
N HIS A 571 -13.22 -11.13 3.71
CA HIS A 571 -11.89 -11.72 3.52
C HIS A 571 -10.80 -10.64 3.54
N PRO A 572 -9.66 -10.84 4.25
CA PRO A 572 -8.64 -9.80 4.41
C PRO A 572 -8.11 -9.20 3.11
N TYR A 573 -8.09 -9.95 2.00
CA TYR A 573 -7.83 -9.42 0.65
C TYR A 573 -8.50 -8.06 0.35
N TYR A 574 -9.75 -7.88 0.78
CA TYR A 574 -10.58 -6.70 0.45
C TYR A 574 -10.33 -5.49 1.34
N TRP A 575 -9.75 -5.66 2.54
CA TRP A 575 -9.62 -4.59 3.53
C TRP A 575 -8.19 -4.41 4.05
N ALA A 576 -7.44 -5.49 4.24
CA ALA A 576 -6.06 -5.47 4.77
C ALA A 576 -5.02 -5.02 3.73
N GLY A 577 -5.42 -4.92 2.46
CA GLY A 577 -4.53 -4.48 1.39
C GLY A 577 -4.14 -3.01 1.51
N PHE A 578 -5.02 -2.16 2.03
CA PHE A 578 -4.72 -0.75 2.24
C PHE A 578 -4.01 -0.53 3.57
N THR A 579 -2.94 0.26 3.53
CA THR A 579 -2.19 0.66 4.72
C THR A 579 -1.84 2.15 4.70
N LEU A 580 -1.71 2.72 5.88
CA LEU A 580 -1.31 4.10 6.11
C LEU A 580 0.18 4.15 6.44
N VAL A 581 0.94 4.95 5.69
CA VAL A 581 2.36 5.17 5.90
C VAL A 581 2.65 6.64 6.24
N GLY A 582 3.46 6.89 7.26
CA GLY A 582 3.74 8.22 7.80
C GLY A 582 2.89 8.52 9.03
N ASN A 583 2.48 9.78 9.21
CA ASN A 583 1.86 10.23 10.44
C ASN A 583 0.43 9.62 10.66
N PRO A 584 0.16 8.90 11.78
CA PRO A 584 -1.14 8.24 12.00
C PRO A 584 -2.29 9.15 12.45
N TRP A 585 -2.01 10.37 12.91
CA TRP A 585 -3.00 11.29 13.49
C TRP A 585 -3.27 12.49 12.59
#